data_AF-A0A9N9ISC1-F1
#
_entry.id   AF-A0A9N9ISC1-F1
#
_cell.length_a   1.000
_cell.length_b   1.000
_cell.length_c   1.000
_cell.angle_alpha   90.00
_cell.angle_beta   90.00
_cell.angle_gamma   90.00
#
_symmetry.space_group_name_H-M   'P 1'
#
loop_
_entity.id
_entity.type
_entity.pdbx_description
1 polymer ?
#
loop_
_entity_poly.entity_id
_entity_poly.type
_entity_poly.pdbx_seq_one_letter_code
_entity_poly.pdbx_strand_id
1 'polypeptide(L)' 'MIILPNATRKLDMIKDAKDRLKEWSVNKLLGALNERGIVLHLGIEKDELIDIVIRKCRDIVYW' A
#
# COMPACT_ATOMS: atom_id res chain seq x y z
N MET A 1 20.05 18.69 -12.63
CA MET A 1 19.24 17.63 -12.00
C MET A 1 17.85 17.72 -12.62
N ILE A 2 17.53 16.91 -13.63
CA ILE A 2 16.20 16.93 -14.24
C ILE A 2 15.28 16.22 -13.24
N ILE A 3 14.54 16.99 -12.46
CA ILE A 3 13.44 16.48 -11.67
C ILE A 3 12.37 16.11 -12.70
N LEU A 4 12.22 14.82 -13.01
CA LEU A 4 11.08 14.32 -13.78
C LEU A 4 9.83 14.53 -12.91
N PRO A 5 8.97 15.53 -13.18
CA PRO A 5 7.88 15.90 -12.28
C PRO A 5 6.90 14.73 -12.06
N ASN A 6 6.80 13.82 -13.04
CA ASN A 6 5.97 12.62 -12.95
C ASN A 6 6.51 11.55 -12.01
N ALA A 7 7.82 11.43 -11.83
CA ALA A 7 8.41 10.44 -10.92
C ALA A 7 8.24 10.91 -9.47
N THR A 8 8.51 12.19 -9.20
CA THR A 8 8.33 12.81 -7.89
C THR A 8 6.87 12.76 -7.44
N ARG A 9 5.94 13.14 -8.32
CA ARG A 9 4.51 13.11 -8.00
C ARG A 9 3.99 11.69 -7.70
N LYS A 10 4.48 10.66 -8.40
CA LYS A 10 4.15 9.26 -8.11
C LYS A 10 4.71 8.80 -6.77
N LEU A 11 5.92 9.23 -6.41
CA LEU A 11 6.53 8.93 -5.12
C LEU A 11 5.76 9.60 -3.96
N ASP A 12 5.35 10.86 -4.13
CA ASP A 12 4.55 11.57 -3.13
C ASP A 12 3.20 10.91 -2.89
N MET A 13 2.51 10.45 -3.94
CA MET A 13 1.24 9.72 -3.81
C MET A 13 1.42 8.39 -3.08
N ILE A 14 2.51 7.65 -3.35
CA ILE A 14 2.80 6.39 -2.66
C ILE A 14 3.13 6.65 -1.19
N LYS A 15 3.86 7.73 -0.89
CA LYS A 15 4.22 8.14 0.46
C LYS A 15 2.99 8.54 1.28
N ASP A 16 2.11 9.36 0.71
CA ASP A 16 0.82 9.75 1.31
C ASP A 16 -0.05 8.52 1.59
N ALA A 17 -0.16 7.61 0.61
CA ALA A 17 -0.88 6.35 0.80
C ALA A 17 -0.28 5.50 1.92
N LYS A 18 1.06 5.44 2.04
CA LYS A 18 1.74 4.70 3.10
C LYS A 18 1.45 5.28 4.49
N ASP A 19 1.52 6.60 4.63
CA ASP A 19 1.25 7.24 5.93
C ASP A 19 -0.21 7.09 6.34
N ARG A 20 -1.16 7.19 5.40
CA ARG A 20 -2.58 6.89 5.65
C ARG A 20 -2.83 5.42 6.03
N LEU A 21 -2.10 4.48 5.44
CA LEU A 21 -2.22 3.06 5.78
C LEU A 21 -1.61 2.72 7.15
N LYS A 22 -0.62 3.48 7.63
CA LYS A 22 -0.11 3.34 9.00
C LYS A 22 -1.15 3.68 10.06
N GLU A 23 -2.06 4.60 9.76
CA GLU A 23 -3.19 4.94 10.64
C GLU A 23 -4.24 3.83 10.71
N TRP A 24 -4.23 2.88 9.76
CA TRP A 24 -5.20 1.79 9.76
C TRP A 24 -4.83 0.73 10.80
N SER A 25 -5.87 0.14 11.39
CA SER A 25 -5.71 -1.04 12.25
C SER A 25 -5.33 -2.26 11.41
N VAL A 26 -4.62 -3.21 12.03
CA VAL A 26 -4.23 -4.48 11.39
C VAL A 26 -5.44 -5.20 10.84
N ASN A 27 -6.56 -5.23 11.57
CA ASN A 27 -7.82 -5.83 11.12
C ASN A 27 -8.36 -5.18 9.83
N LYS A 28 -8.24 -3.85 9.71
CA LYS A 28 -8.68 -3.12 8.51
C LYS A 28 -7.78 -3.42 7.31
N LEU A 29 -6.46 -3.52 7.52
CA LEU A 29 -5.51 -3.92 6.47
C LEU A 29 -5.77 -5.36 6.01
N LEU A 30 -5.98 -6.29 6.94
CA LEU A 30 -6.32 -7.68 6.65
C LEU A 30 -7.66 -7.79 5.92
N GLY A 31 -8.67 -7.02 6.34
CA GLY A 31 -9.97 -6.94 5.68
C GLY A 31 -9.83 -6.52 4.21
N ALA A 32 -9.08 -5.45 3.95
CA ALA A 32 -8.84 -4.97 2.58
C ALA A 32 -8.10 -5.98 1.69
N LEU A 33 -7.22 -6.81 2.27
CA LEU A 33 -6.55 -7.88 1.55
C LEU A 33 -7.47 -9.07 1.29
N ASN A 34 -8.28 -9.43 2.29
CA ASN A 34 -9.26 -10.52 2.17
C ASN A 34 -10.35 -10.21 1.12
N GLU A 35 -10.82 -8.96 1.04
CA GLU A 35 -11.75 -8.51 -0.02
C GLU A 35 -11.16 -8.66 -1.44
N ARG A 36 -9.83 -8.70 -1.55
CA ARG A 36 -9.12 -8.94 -2.81
C ARG A 36 -8.70 -10.41 -3.01
N GLY A 37 -9.19 -11.31 -2.18
CA GLY A 37 -8.84 -12.73 -2.23
C GLY A 37 -7.39 -13.02 -1.81
N ILE A 38 -6.73 -12.10 -1.11
CA ILE A 38 -5.36 -12.27 -0.64
C ILE A 38 -5.42 -12.77 0.80
N VAL A 39 -5.17 -14.07 0.96
CA VAL A 39 -5.05 -14.70 2.27
C VAL A 39 -3.60 -14.57 2.74
N LEU A 40 -3.41 -13.94 3.89
CA LEU A 40 -2.10 -13.81 4.53
C LEU A 40 -1.92 -14.83 5.64
N HIS A 41 -0.71 -15.37 5.75
CA HIS A 41 -0.35 -16.28 6.84
C HIS A 41 -0.12 -15.52 8.14
N LEU A 42 -0.44 -16.18 9.26
CA LEU A 42 -0.23 -15.64 10.61
C LEU A 42 1.27 -15.39 10.85
N GLY A 43 1.62 -14.17 11.26
CA GLY A 43 3.00 -13.77 11.57
C GLY A 43 3.53 -12.57 10.79
N ILE A 44 2.74 -11.96 9.91
CA ILE A 44 3.16 -10.79 9.13
C ILE A 44 3.09 -9.52 9.98
N GLU A 45 4.19 -8.76 10.00
CA GLU A 45 4.27 -7.49 10.70
C GLU A 45 3.40 -6.41 10.03
N LYS A 46 2.95 -5.42 10.82
CA LYS A 46 2.07 -4.36 10.31
C LYS A 46 2.69 -3.58 9.15
N ASP A 47 3.99 -3.29 9.19
CA ASP A 47 4.67 -2.59 8.09
C ASP A 47 4.70 -3.42 6.80
N GLU A 48 4.85 -4.74 6.94
CA GLU A 48 4.85 -5.66 5.81
C GLU A 48 3.44 -5.80 5.21
N LEU A 49 2.39 -5.79 6.05
CA LEU A 49 0.99 -5.67 5.59
C LEU A 49 0.77 -4.41 4.74
N ILE A 50 1.28 -3.27 5.19
CA ILE A 50 1.14 -2.00 4.48
C ILE A 50 1.84 -2.07 3.12
N ASP A 51 3.06 -2.59 3.07
CA ASP A 51 3.78 -2.73 1.80
C ASP A 51 3.09 -3.71 0.84
N ILE A 52 2.49 -4.79 1.34
CA ILE A 52 1.67 -5.72 0.53
C ILE A 52 0.43 -5.00 -0.02
N VAL A 53 -0.29 -4.26 0.82
CA VAL A 53 -1.46 -3.47 0.40
C VAL A 53 -1.06 -2.48 -0.68
N ILE A 54 0.03 -1.73 -0.48
CA ILE A 54 0.52 -0.76 -1.48
C ILE A 54 0.90 -1.47 -2.78
N ARG A 55 1.67 -2.56 -2.72
CA ARG A 55 2.08 -3.31 -3.93
C ARG A 55 0.88 -3.83 -4.70
N LYS A 56 -0.11 -4.41 -4.00
CA LYS A 56 -1.31 -4.98 -4.60
C LYS A 56 -2.31 -3.91 -5.07
N CYS A 57 -2.35 -2.75 -4.43
CA CYS A 57 -3.06 -1.57 -4.92
C CYS A 57 -2.37 -0.93 -6.12
N ARG A 58 -1.04 -0.92 -6.17
CA ARG A 58 -0.26 -0.27 -7.24
C ARG A 58 -0.46 -0.93 -8.59
N ASP A 59 -0.77 -2.23 -8.62
CA ASP A 59 -1.21 -2.95 -9.83
C ASP A 59 -2.58 -2.47 -10.35
N ILE A 60 -3.43 -1.93 -9.48
CA ILE A 60 -4.77 -1.40 -9.83
C ILE A 60 -4.71 0.09 -10.24
N VAL A 61 -3.59 0.78 -9.97
CA VAL A 61 -3.38 2.20 -10.33
C VAL A 61 -2.94 2.39 -11.80
N TYR A 62 -2.94 1.33 -12.60
CA TYR A 62 -2.92 1.42 -14.07
C TYR A 62 -4.34 1.39 -14.65
N TRP A 63 -5.18 2.35 -14.24
CA TRP A 63 -6.33 2.83 -15.01
C TRP A 63 -6.27 4.36 -15.06
#